data_AF-A0A9P5HKX2-F1
#
_entry.id   AF-A0A9P5HKX2-F1
#
_cell.length_a   1.000
_cell.length_b   1.000
_cell.length_c   1.000
_cell.angle_alpha   90.00
_cell.angle_beta   90.00
_cell.angle_gamma   90.00
#
_symmetry.space_group_name_H-M   'P 1'
#
loop_
_entity.id
_entity.type
_entity.pdbx_description
1 polymer ?
#
loop_
_entity_poly.entity_id
_entity_poly.type
_entity_poly.pdbx_seq_one_letter_code
_entity_poly.pdbx_strand_id
1 'polypeptide(L)'
;MMMSLDMTTDSVWEIRMPLESERAANAVNYAQQCYSSNSSGIFDCTTFVTPVLPMTINYTADCPFRNDNGICKRDTSNLLIEATLDSNDHLGLNAPDDDRIQFRTTLHCAPLATEGYTSVFEDSNVAYTRYHYGPFNSGFSAPINFTYQAKSIQDQYAYDKGPQLVDKDPWYQATTPGISVQFTGTAGERKLVFKDEAASPLACVSQYQYCRGKHSQEAENSRCGPLAGYMDAILGAAPIFGLVEDLDVIWSSDVPKNMTKAASNFHWFLSVFSTMNTDPYSLIRMVGTSLLASQQKFQSGMQGPLPDDQWQIDIAHIWNTSLASIQAEFVNVARGTTRSDLQPYLMAPLNAHQKHMCENQVYISENDLKITLLMYLCVASSSASSSRLILETVC
;
A
#
# COMPACT_ATOMS: atom_id res chain seq x y z
N MET A 1 -8.92 10.95 -1.36
CA MET A 1 -10.06 11.70 -1.90
C MET A 1 -11.02 10.63 -2.39
N MET A 2 -12.11 10.40 -1.65
CA MET A 2 -13.03 9.28 -1.88
C MET A 2 -14.14 9.75 -2.82
N MET A 3 -14.58 8.89 -3.75
CA MET A 3 -15.88 9.05 -4.42
C MET A 3 -16.95 9.28 -3.35
N SER A 4 -17.72 10.37 -3.51
CA SER A 4 -18.86 10.70 -2.67
C SER A 4 -20.01 9.75 -2.96
N LEU A 5 -19.98 8.57 -2.34
CA LEU A 5 -21.23 7.94 -1.95
C LEU A 5 -21.80 8.83 -0.84
N ASP A 6 -23.06 9.25 -0.94
CA ASP A 6 -23.80 9.95 0.12
C ASP A 6 -23.97 9.00 1.32
N MET A 7 -22.88 8.77 2.05
CA MET A 7 -22.84 7.92 3.22
C MET A 7 -23.16 8.76 4.43
N THR A 8 -24.15 8.33 5.21
CA THR A 8 -24.34 8.90 6.56
C THR A 8 -23.11 8.61 7.40
N THR A 9 -22.81 9.48 8.37
CA THR A 9 -21.72 9.25 9.32
C THR A 9 -21.82 7.86 9.94
N ASP A 10 -23.03 7.43 10.31
CA ASP A 10 -23.27 6.14 10.95
C ASP A 10 -22.90 4.97 10.02
N SER A 11 -23.23 5.05 8.73
CA SER A 11 -22.83 4.02 7.75
C SER A 11 -21.32 3.95 7.51
N VAL A 12 -20.61 5.09 7.60
CA VAL A 12 -19.15 5.10 7.54
C VAL A 12 -18.56 4.38 8.77
N TRP A 13 -19.11 4.65 9.96
CA TRP A 13 -18.62 4.07 11.22
C TRP A 13 -18.92 2.58 11.36
N GLU A 14 -20.14 2.16 11.06
CA GLU A 14 -20.63 0.81 11.37
C GLU A 14 -20.39 -0.21 10.27
N ILE A 15 -20.27 0.25 9.02
CA ILE A 15 -20.24 -0.64 7.85
C ILE A 15 -18.92 -0.51 7.09
N ARG A 16 -18.57 0.70 6.69
CA ARG A 16 -17.40 0.92 5.82
C ARG A 16 -16.09 0.60 6.51
N MET A 17 -15.77 1.25 7.63
CA MET A 17 -14.44 1.04 8.23
C MET A 17 -14.18 -0.40 8.68
N PRO A 18 -15.14 -1.15 9.24
CA PRO A 18 -14.93 -2.58 9.50
C PRO A 18 -14.58 -3.37 8.24
N LEU A 19 -15.27 -3.11 7.12
CA LEU A 19 -14.97 -3.76 5.83
C LEU A 19 -13.57 -3.40 5.31
N GLU A 20 -13.21 -2.12 5.36
CA GLU A 20 -11.87 -1.64 4.95
C GLU A 20 -10.78 -2.31 5.78
N SER A 21 -10.99 -2.41 7.10
CA SER A 21 -10.06 -3.06 8.03
C SER A 21 -9.92 -4.56 7.74
N GLU A 22 -11.03 -5.26 7.51
CA GLU A 22 -11.04 -6.68 7.13
C GLU A 22 -10.26 -6.92 5.84
N ARG A 23 -10.53 -6.13 4.80
CA ARG A 23 -9.87 -6.25 3.50
C ARG A 23 -8.37 -5.92 3.60
N ALA A 24 -7.99 -4.89 4.37
CA ALA A 24 -6.60 -4.58 4.63
C ALA A 24 -5.87 -5.73 5.37
N ALA A 25 -6.50 -6.33 6.39
CA ALA A 25 -5.95 -7.49 7.08
C ALA A 25 -5.79 -8.71 6.15
N ASN A 26 -6.75 -8.95 5.26
CA ASN A 26 -6.67 -10.00 4.25
C ASN A 26 -5.51 -9.76 3.27
N ALA A 27 -5.29 -8.51 2.84
CA ALA A 27 -4.15 -8.15 2.00
C ALA A 27 -2.81 -8.38 2.72
N VAL A 28 -2.70 -8.05 4.01
CA VAL A 28 -1.50 -8.35 4.82
C VAL A 28 -1.23 -9.86 4.85
N ASN A 29 -2.26 -10.66 5.15
CA ASN A 29 -2.12 -12.11 5.18
C ASN A 29 -1.68 -12.68 3.84
N TYR A 30 -2.29 -12.21 2.74
CA TYR A 30 -1.91 -12.63 1.40
C TYR A 30 -0.46 -12.22 1.07
N ALA A 31 -0.04 -11.00 1.39
CA ALA A 31 1.32 -10.55 1.16
C ALA A 31 2.34 -11.37 1.98
N GLN A 32 2.04 -11.68 3.25
CA GLN A 32 2.88 -12.53 4.10
C GLN A 32 3.03 -13.95 3.54
N GLN A 33 1.96 -14.50 2.98
CA GLN A 33 1.94 -15.88 2.49
C GLN A 33 2.46 -16.03 1.06
N CYS A 34 2.17 -15.08 0.18
CA CYS A 34 2.33 -15.23 -1.27
C CYS A 34 3.42 -14.34 -1.87
N TYR A 35 3.67 -13.15 -1.29
CA TYR A 35 4.73 -12.26 -1.75
C TYR A 35 6.07 -12.47 -1.04
N SER A 36 6.08 -13.26 0.04
CA SER A 36 7.31 -13.61 0.77
C SER A 36 8.14 -14.63 -0.02
N SER A 37 9.46 -14.40 -0.12
CA SER A 37 10.42 -15.33 -0.74
C SER A 37 10.55 -16.65 0.01
N ASN A 38 10.13 -16.70 1.28
CA ASN A 38 10.14 -17.89 2.14
C ASN A 38 8.76 -18.54 2.28
N SER A 39 7.84 -18.33 1.32
CA SER A 39 6.55 -19.01 1.35
C SER A 39 6.78 -20.51 1.35
N SER A 40 6.20 -21.21 2.32
CA SER A 40 6.37 -22.66 2.50
C SER A 40 5.70 -23.48 1.40
N GLY A 41 5.09 -22.84 0.39
CA GLY A 41 4.26 -23.44 -0.64
C GLY A 41 2.98 -24.09 -0.08
N ILE A 42 2.69 -23.92 1.21
CA ILE A 42 1.53 -24.50 1.90
C ILE A 42 0.24 -23.76 1.52
N PHE A 43 0.34 -22.47 1.20
CA PHE A 43 -0.80 -21.63 0.86
C PHE A 43 -1.03 -21.59 -0.65
N ASP A 44 -2.29 -21.76 -1.05
CA ASP A 44 -2.69 -21.68 -2.45
C ASP A 44 -2.89 -20.20 -2.83
N CYS A 45 -1.89 -19.63 -3.51
CA CYS A 45 -1.88 -18.23 -3.93
C CYS A 45 -2.64 -17.99 -5.25
N THR A 46 -3.65 -18.80 -5.57
CA THR A 46 -4.39 -18.75 -6.84
C THR A 46 -5.63 -17.85 -6.82
N THR A 47 -5.82 -17.02 -5.80
CA THR A 47 -6.97 -16.10 -5.72
C THR A 47 -7.00 -15.07 -6.85
N PHE A 48 -5.83 -14.67 -7.37
CA PHE A 48 -5.66 -13.58 -8.34
C PHE A 48 -5.11 -14.09 -9.68
N VAL A 49 -5.24 -13.26 -10.73
CA VAL A 49 -4.75 -13.57 -12.10
C VAL A 49 -3.27 -13.97 -12.09
N THR A 50 -2.46 -13.24 -11.33
CA THR A 50 -1.08 -13.61 -10.98
C THR A 50 -0.94 -13.68 -9.45
N PRO A 51 -0.27 -14.69 -8.88
CA PRO A 51 -0.04 -14.77 -7.44
C PRO A 51 0.77 -13.60 -6.86
N VAL A 52 1.67 -13.05 -7.66
CA VAL A 52 2.56 -11.94 -7.28
C VAL A 52 2.62 -10.98 -8.46
N LEU A 53 2.34 -9.70 -8.20
CA LEU A 53 2.49 -8.65 -9.19
C LEU A 53 3.98 -8.37 -9.44
N PRO A 54 4.39 -8.15 -10.70
CA PRO A 54 5.79 -7.90 -11.02
C PRO A 54 6.25 -6.56 -10.43
N MET A 55 7.41 -6.59 -9.78
CA MET A 55 8.06 -5.41 -9.23
C MET A 55 9.58 -5.56 -9.27
N THR A 56 10.28 -4.43 -9.22
CA THR A 56 11.74 -4.37 -9.09
C THR A 56 12.09 -3.58 -7.83
N ILE A 57 13.07 -4.07 -7.07
CA ILE A 57 13.55 -3.43 -5.86
C ILE A 57 15.04 -3.12 -6.01
N ASN A 58 15.40 -1.85 -5.80
CA ASN A 58 16.77 -1.38 -5.68
C ASN A 58 17.06 -0.97 -4.24
N TYR A 59 17.88 -1.76 -3.54
CA TYR A 59 18.32 -1.55 -2.16
C TYR A 59 19.51 -0.60 -2.02
N THR A 60 20.03 -0.10 -3.14
CA THR A 60 21.23 0.74 -3.24
C THR A 60 20.91 2.13 -3.82
N ALA A 61 19.65 2.56 -3.75
CA ALA A 61 19.22 3.82 -4.33
C ALA A 61 19.84 5.03 -3.61
N ASP A 62 19.96 6.14 -4.33
CA ASP A 62 20.40 7.42 -3.78
C ASP A 62 19.31 8.05 -2.89
N CYS A 63 19.62 9.10 -2.14
CA CYS A 63 18.61 9.86 -1.41
C CYS A 63 17.55 10.46 -2.37
N PRO A 64 16.25 10.24 -2.16
CA PRO A 64 15.18 10.76 -3.03
C PRO A 64 15.05 12.29 -2.96
N PHE A 65 15.54 12.92 -1.90
CA PHE A 65 15.36 14.34 -1.61
C PHE A 65 16.57 15.18 -2.02
N ARG A 66 16.94 15.09 -3.31
CA ARG A 66 18.19 15.64 -3.89
C ARG A 66 18.48 17.13 -3.65
N ASN A 67 17.47 17.91 -3.27
CA ASN A 67 17.61 19.36 -3.09
C ASN A 67 17.97 19.77 -1.65
N ASP A 68 18.00 18.82 -0.71
CA ASP A 68 18.30 19.08 0.69
C ASP A 68 19.48 18.20 1.17
N ASN A 69 20.68 18.73 1.00
CA ASN A 69 21.93 18.02 1.34
C ASN A 69 21.95 17.70 2.83
N GLY A 70 21.79 16.43 3.20
CA GLY A 70 21.83 15.96 4.58
C GLY A 70 20.48 15.59 5.19
N ILE A 71 19.37 15.68 4.43
CA ILE A 71 18.05 15.28 4.94
C ILE A 71 17.94 13.76 5.16
N CYS A 72 18.61 12.95 4.34
CA CYS A 72 18.67 11.50 4.49
C CYS A 72 19.79 11.11 5.46
N LYS A 73 19.60 10.05 6.27
CA LYS A 73 20.69 9.49 7.11
C LYS A 73 21.85 8.92 6.30
N ARG A 74 21.59 8.50 5.05
CA ARG A 74 22.58 7.97 4.11
C ARG A 74 22.33 8.52 2.71
N ASP A 75 23.41 8.88 2.00
CA ASP A 75 23.33 9.35 0.62
C ASP A 75 22.98 8.22 -0.36
N THR A 76 23.35 6.98 -0.03
CA THR A 76 23.11 5.75 -0.81
C THR A 76 22.58 4.65 0.11
N SER A 77 22.28 3.47 -0.43
CA SER A 77 21.64 2.37 0.31
C SER A 77 20.23 2.73 0.81
N ASN A 78 19.54 3.61 0.06
CA ASN A 78 18.12 3.87 0.19
C ASN A 78 17.33 2.88 -0.68
N LEU A 79 16.01 2.97 -0.65
CA LEU A 79 15.12 1.97 -1.25
C LEU A 79 14.29 2.60 -2.36
N LEU A 80 14.42 2.08 -3.57
CA LEU A 80 13.51 2.38 -4.68
C LEU A 80 12.80 1.09 -5.08
N ILE A 81 11.46 1.11 -5.02
CA ILE A 81 10.61 0.03 -5.49
C ILE A 81 9.76 0.54 -6.65
N GLU A 82 9.65 -0.25 -7.71
CA GLU A 82 8.84 0.09 -8.89
C GLU A 82 8.01 -1.11 -9.33
N ALA A 83 6.76 -0.86 -9.71
CA ALA A 83 5.89 -1.84 -10.35
C ALA A 83 5.25 -1.24 -11.61
N THR A 84 5.16 -2.05 -12.67
CA THR A 84 4.44 -1.70 -13.90
C THR A 84 3.44 -2.80 -14.19
N LEU A 85 2.16 -2.45 -14.09
CA LEU A 85 1.04 -3.34 -14.18
C LEU A 85 0.26 -3.08 -15.48
N ASP A 86 -0.44 -4.10 -15.94
CA ASP A 86 -1.32 -4.07 -17.11
C ASP A 86 -2.70 -4.50 -16.64
N SER A 87 -3.71 -3.70 -16.97
CA SER A 87 -5.07 -3.91 -16.48
C SER A 87 -5.63 -5.29 -16.83
N ASN A 88 -5.23 -5.86 -17.97
CA ASN A 88 -5.68 -7.18 -18.39
C ASN A 88 -4.80 -8.26 -17.77
N ASP A 89 -3.49 -8.23 -18.05
CA ASP A 89 -2.59 -9.35 -17.74
C ASP A 89 -2.37 -9.53 -16.22
N HIS A 90 -2.57 -8.47 -15.43
CA HIS A 90 -2.30 -8.48 -13.99
C HIS A 90 -3.54 -8.29 -13.10
N LEU A 91 -4.56 -7.59 -13.59
CA LEU A 91 -5.72 -7.15 -12.79
C LEU A 91 -7.06 -7.73 -13.29
N GLY A 92 -7.05 -8.47 -14.40
CA GLY A 92 -8.22 -9.20 -14.90
C GLY A 92 -9.25 -8.36 -15.64
N LEU A 93 -8.99 -7.07 -15.91
CA LEU A 93 -9.83 -6.25 -16.79
C LEU A 93 -9.63 -6.71 -18.24
N ASN A 94 -10.46 -7.65 -18.68
CA ASN A 94 -10.41 -8.27 -19.99
C ASN A 94 -10.77 -7.28 -21.11
N ALA A 95 -9.79 -6.51 -21.55
CA ALA A 95 -9.91 -5.51 -22.61
C ALA A 95 -8.95 -5.81 -23.77
N PRO A 96 -9.32 -5.47 -25.02
CA PRO A 96 -8.40 -5.53 -26.16
C PRO A 96 -7.24 -4.55 -25.99
N ASP A 97 -6.15 -4.76 -26.74
CA ASP A 97 -4.87 -4.08 -26.53
C ASP A 97 -4.95 -2.54 -26.48
N ASP A 98 -5.77 -1.89 -27.32
CA ASP A 98 -5.91 -0.42 -27.35
C ASP A 98 -6.72 0.17 -26.19
N ASP A 99 -7.49 -0.67 -25.49
CA ASP A 99 -8.35 -0.29 -24.36
C ASP A 99 -7.74 -0.66 -23.00
N ARG A 100 -6.57 -1.31 -22.98
CA ARG A 100 -5.85 -1.63 -21.75
C ARG A 100 -5.29 -0.37 -21.11
N ILE A 101 -5.06 -0.44 -19.80
CA ILE A 101 -4.42 0.61 -19.04
C ILE A 101 -3.15 0.04 -18.43
N GLN A 102 -2.01 0.66 -18.74
CA GLN A 102 -0.78 0.38 -18.02
C GLN A 102 -0.67 1.36 -16.86
N PHE A 103 -0.34 0.81 -15.69
CA PHE A 103 -0.21 1.55 -14.46
C PHE A 103 1.18 1.33 -13.88
N ARG A 104 1.97 2.40 -13.80
CA ARG A 104 3.26 2.38 -13.13
C ARG A 104 3.14 3.09 -11.79
N THR A 105 3.68 2.47 -10.76
CA THR A 105 3.81 3.06 -9.44
C THR A 105 5.23 2.87 -8.92
N THR A 106 5.74 3.88 -8.23
CA THR A 106 7.10 3.89 -7.66
C THR A 106 7.05 4.41 -6.24
N LEU A 107 7.91 3.87 -5.37
CA LEU A 107 8.10 4.29 -4.00
C LEU A 107 9.59 4.40 -3.71
N HIS A 108 10.05 5.62 -3.47
CA HIS A 108 11.44 5.91 -3.20
C HIS A 108 11.60 6.43 -1.76
N CYS A 109 12.14 5.62 -0.86
CA CYS A 109 12.17 5.87 0.58
C CYS A 109 13.58 6.00 1.14
N ALA A 110 13.72 6.83 2.17
CA ALA A 110 14.94 6.97 2.96
C ALA A 110 14.62 7.29 4.43
N PRO A 111 15.36 6.70 5.41
CA PRO A 111 15.41 7.20 6.78
C PRO A 111 15.98 8.63 6.81
N LEU A 112 15.36 9.51 7.60
CA LEU A 112 15.72 10.93 7.64
C LEU A 112 16.62 11.26 8.83
N ALA A 113 17.53 12.20 8.62
CA ALA A 113 18.32 12.82 9.68
C ALA A 113 17.44 13.74 10.53
N THR A 114 17.61 13.71 11.84
CA THR A 114 16.83 14.53 12.79
C THR A 114 17.56 15.79 13.23
N GLU A 115 18.90 15.80 13.15
CA GLU A 115 19.74 16.95 13.45
C GLU A 115 19.34 18.15 12.57
N GLY A 116 19.10 19.30 13.20
CA GLY A 116 18.64 20.50 12.49
C GLY A 116 17.13 20.53 12.16
N TYR A 117 16.41 19.41 12.30
CA TYR A 117 14.98 19.29 12.01
C TYR A 117 14.10 19.06 13.24
N THR A 118 14.64 19.21 14.46
CA THR A 118 13.88 19.02 15.70
C THR A 118 13.90 20.22 16.64
N SER A 119 12.83 20.40 17.41
CA SER A 119 12.79 21.31 18.56
C SER A 119 12.21 20.63 19.79
N VAL A 120 12.54 21.17 20.98
CA VAL A 120 11.96 20.72 22.24
C VAL A 120 10.74 21.59 22.56
N PHE A 121 9.65 20.94 22.97
CA PHE A 121 8.45 21.60 23.45
C PHE A 121 8.04 21.00 24.79
N GLU A 122 7.81 21.85 25.78
CA GLU A 122 7.36 21.42 27.10
C GLU A 122 5.90 21.82 27.29
N ASP A 123 5.09 20.86 27.71
CA ASP A 123 3.71 21.09 28.11
C ASP A 123 3.39 20.25 29.35
N SER A 124 2.89 20.91 30.39
CA SER A 124 2.40 20.26 31.60
C SER A 124 3.41 19.29 32.25
N ASN A 125 4.68 19.68 32.30
CA ASN A 125 5.84 18.89 32.78
C ASN A 125 6.18 17.63 31.96
N VAL A 126 5.67 17.53 30.73
CA VAL A 126 6.10 16.52 29.77
C VAL A 126 6.94 17.21 28.69
N ALA A 127 8.15 16.71 28.48
CA ALA A 127 8.99 17.18 27.39
C ALA A 127 8.63 16.41 26.12
N TYR A 128 8.52 17.13 25.01
CA TYR A 128 8.23 16.59 23.69
C TYR A 128 9.35 16.97 22.73
N THR A 129 9.60 16.09 21.77
CA THR A 129 10.41 16.37 20.59
C THR A 129 9.47 16.60 19.40
N ARG A 130 9.53 17.80 18.82
CA ARG A 130 8.82 18.17 17.60
C ARG A 130 9.73 18.02 16.40
N TYR A 131 9.21 17.46 15.32
CA TYR A 131 9.91 17.22 14.05
C TYR A 131 9.38 18.17 12.98
N HIS A 132 10.28 18.77 12.18
CA HIS A 132 9.99 19.86 11.25
C HIS A 132 10.38 19.52 9.80
N TYR A 133 9.72 18.53 9.21
CA TYR A 133 9.88 18.13 7.80
C TYR A 133 8.83 18.75 6.86
N GLY A 134 8.13 19.78 7.34
CA GLY A 134 7.06 20.47 6.60
C GLY A 134 5.85 20.78 7.50
N PRO A 135 5.02 21.75 7.09
CA PRO A 135 3.84 22.12 7.84
C PRO A 135 2.78 21.02 7.80
N PHE A 136 2.12 20.79 8.93
CA PHE A 136 0.93 19.95 8.98
C PHE A 136 -0.31 20.84 8.86
N ASN A 137 -1.10 20.63 7.79
CA ASN A 137 -2.40 21.29 7.64
C ASN A 137 -3.48 20.44 8.31
N SER A 138 -3.90 20.82 9.51
CA SER A 138 -4.92 20.12 10.30
C SER A 138 -6.35 20.37 9.83
N GLY A 139 -6.56 21.20 8.79
CA GLY A 139 -7.90 21.61 8.33
C GLY A 139 -8.63 22.58 9.26
N PHE A 140 -8.04 22.92 10.42
CA PHE A 140 -8.54 23.94 11.35
C PHE A 140 -7.47 25.01 11.58
N SER A 141 -7.92 26.19 12.04
CA SER A 141 -7.19 27.44 12.24
C SER A 141 -5.68 27.34 12.58
N ALA A 142 -4.89 28.07 11.77
CA ALA A 142 -3.44 28.26 11.75
C ALA A 142 -2.62 26.99 11.44
N PRO A 143 -1.70 27.04 10.45
CA PRO A 143 -0.84 25.89 10.13
C PRO A 143 0.02 25.50 11.33
N ILE A 144 0.01 24.22 11.67
CA ILE A 144 0.92 23.67 12.66
C ILE A 144 2.31 23.63 12.02
N ASN A 145 3.26 24.33 12.63
CA ASN A 145 4.61 24.52 12.09
C ASN A 145 5.57 23.33 12.35
N PHE A 146 5.02 22.18 12.75
CA PHE A 146 5.74 20.93 12.93
C PHE A 146 4.97 19.79 12.26
N THR A 147 5.69 18.78 11.80
CA THR A 147 5.17 17.60 11.10
C THR A 147 4.65 16.56 12.08
N TYR A 148 5.38 16.32 13.17
CA TYR A 148 5.05 15.32 14.17
C TYR A 148 5.59 15.71 15.55
N GLN A 149 4.96 15.23 16.62
CA GLN A 149 5.39 15.43 18.00
C GLN A 149 5.40 14.09 18.73
N ALA A 150 6.56 13.72 19.28
CA ALA A 150 6.74 12.56 20.14
C ALA A 150 7.07 13.01 21.57
N LYS A 151 6.77 12.18 22.58
CA LYS A 151 7.33 12.40 23.92
C LYS A 151 8.86 12.35 23.85
N SER A 152 9.55 13.07 24.71
CA SER A 152 11.02 13.03 24.77
C SER A 152 11.53 11.61 25.03
N ILE A 153 12.75 11.31 24.62
CA ILE A 153 13.36 10.01 24.86
C ILE A 153 13.42 9.68 26.38
N GLN A 154 13.63 10.70 27.21
CA GLN A 154 13.66 10.57 28.68
C GLN A 154 12.28 10.21 29.24
N ASP A 155 11.22 10.81 28.72
CA ASP A 155 9.85 10.52 29.14
C ASP A 155 9.32 9.19 28.58
N GLN A 156 9.85 8.74 27.44
CA GLN A 156 9.55 7.43 26.87
C GLN A 156 10.26 6.30 27.63
N TYR A 157 11.52 6.52 28.02
CA TYR A 157 12.39 5.54 28.66
C TYR A 157 12.95 6.13 29.96
N ALA A 158 12.13 6.21 30.99
CA ALA A 158 12.61 6.55 32.32
C ALA A 158 13.42 5.36 32.87
N TYR A 159 14.76 5.40 32.84
CA TYR A 159 15.70 5.00 33.92
C TYR A 159 17.15 4.62 33.49
N ASP A 160 18.01 4.57 34.54
CA ASP A 160 19.42 4.20 34.73
C ASP A 160 20.26 3.58 33.60
N LYS A 161 21.50 4.08 33.50
CA LYS A 161 22.46 3.83 32.41
C LYS A 161 23.19 2.48 32.55
N GLY A 162 23.01 1.60 31.56
CA GLY A 162 23.87 0.43 31.33
C GLY A 162 24.99 0.67 30.30
N PRO A 163 25.55 -0.39 29.67
CA PRO A 163 26.53 -0.30 28.58
C PRO A 163 25.89 -0.20 27.18
N GLN A 164 26.58 0.41 26.21
CA GLN A 164 26.11 0.58 24.81
C GLN A 164 26.15 -0.73 24.01
N LEU A 165 25.11 -1.00 23.22
CA LEU A 165 25.11 -1.94 22.08
C LEU A 165 24.72 -1.14 20.83
N VAL A 166 25.12 -1.55 19.64
CA VAL A 166 24.85 -0.79 18.40
C VAL A 166 23.99 -1.61 17.45
N ASP A 167 22.75 -1.19 17.24
CA ASP A 167 21.97 -1.57 16.05
C ASP A 167 22.45 -0.75 14.84
N LYS A 168 22.71 -1.42 13.72
CA LYS A 168 23.25 -0.82 12.49
C LYS A 168 22.18 -0.44 11.47
N ASP A 169 20.93 -0.86 11.70
CA ASP A 169 19.82 -0.41 10.89
C ASP A 169 19.55 1.09 11.16
N PRO A 170 19.56 1.94 10.12
CA PRO A 170 19.45 3.39 10.28
C PRO A 170 18.10 3.88 10.82
N TRP A 171 17.01 3.13 10.63
CA TRP A 171 15.67 3.43 11.16
C TRP A 171 15.46 2.76 12.53
N TYR A 172 16.06 1.58 12.72
CA TYR A 172 15.99 0.86 13.99
C TYR A 172 17.03 1.28 15.03
N GLN A 173 17.99 2.13 14.66
CA GLN A 173 19.14 2.56 15.46
C GLN A 173 18.84 2.77 16.96
N ALA A 174 19.58 2.01 17.76
CA ALA A 174 19.53 2.00 19.21
C ALA A 174 20.96 1.81 19.75
N THR A 175 21.51 2.88 20.34
CA THR A 175 22.81 2.90 21.01
C THR A 175 22.75 3.44 22.44
N THR A 176 21.62 4.04 22.80
CA THR A 176 21.36 4.57 24.14
C THR A 176 21.41 3.43 25.15
N PRO A 177 22.32 3.48 26.14
CA PRO A 177 22.46 2.38 27.08
C PRO A 177 21.19 2.18 27.89
N GLY A 178 20.67 0.95 27.88
CA GLY A 178 19.47 0.58 28.63
C GLY A 178 19.74 -0.28 29.84
N ILE A 179 18.72 -1.01 30.26
CA ILE A 179 18.76 -1.88 31.44
C ILE A 179 19.28 -3.28 31.10
N SER A 180 19.83 -3.95 32.10
CA SER A 180 20.09 -5.38 32.01
C SER A 180 18.88 -6.18 32.44
N VAL A 181 18.52 -7.20 31.65
CA VAL A 181 17.44 -8.15 31.95
C VAL A 181 17.97 -9.58 32.03
N GLN A 182 17.38 -10.35 32.94
CA GLN A 182 17.58 -11.79 33.07
C GLN A 182 16.30 -12.48 32.60
N PHE A 183 16.38 -13.32 31.58
CA PHE A 183 15.23 -14.09 31.14
C PHE A 183 15.14 -15.39 31.96
N THR A 184 13.93 -15.70 32.43
CA THR A 184 13.65 -16.94 33.16
C THR A 184 14.00 -18.15 32.30
N GLY A 185 14.92 -18.99 32.78
CA GLY A 185 15.34 -20.21 32.06
C GLY A 185 16.53 -20.05 31.11
N THR A 186 17.13 -18.86 30.97
CA THR A 186 18.41 -18.69 30.26
C THR A 186 19.54 -18.36 31.22
N ALA A 187 20.71 -18.97 31.01
CA ALA A 187 21.92 -18.57 31.70
C ALA A 187 22.49 -17.29 31.08
N GLY A 188 22.59 -16.22 31.87
CA GLY A 188 23.32 -14.99 31.51
C GLY A 188 22.44 -13.77 31.32
N GLU A 189 23.03 -12.61 31.67
CA GLU A 189 22.42 -11.29 31.51
C GLU A 189 22.31 -10.93 30.02
N ARG A 190 21.20 -10.31 29.64
CA ARG A 190 21.05 -9.65 28.33
C ARG A 190 20.91 -8.16 28.57
N LYS A 191 21.69 -7.37 27.83
CA LYS A 191 21.67 -5.92 27.91
C LYS A 191 20.67 -5.40 26.90
N LEU A 192 19.71 -4.62 27.36
CA LEU A 192 18.80 -3.89 26.48
C LEU A 192 19.44 -2.55 26.12
N VAL A 193 19.12 -2.07 24.92
CA VAL A 193 19.41 -0.71 24.48
C VAL A 193 18.12 -0.02 24.13
N PHE A 194 18.10 1.28 24.38
CA PHE A 194 17.00 2.15 23.99
C PHE A 194 17.32 2.83 22.65
N LYS A 195 16.26 3.31 21.99
CA LYS A 195 16.37 4.13 20.78
C LYS A 195 17.24 5.36 21.04
N ASP A 196 17.81 5.93 19.98
CA ASP A 196 18.63 7.15 20.08
C ASP A 196 17.82 8.44 19.88
N GLU A 197 16.64 8.30 19.27
CA GLU A 197 15.76 9.41 18.92
C GLU A 197 14.37 9.13 19.49
N ALA A 198 13.65 10.18 19.87
CA ALA A 198 12.27 10.07 20.39
C ALA A 198 11.30 9.41 19.39
N ALA A 199 11.52 9.63 18.10
CA ALA A 199 10.92 8.92 16.98
C ALA A 199 11.96 8.85 15.86
N SER A 200 11.89 7.79 15.05
CA SER A 200 12.76 7.65 13.87
C SER A 200 11.97 7.96 12.60
N PRO A 201 12.19 9.11 11.96
CA PRO A 201 11.46 9.48 10.76
C PRO A 201 11.98 8.73 9.52
N LEU A 202 11.05 8.27 8.70
CA LEU A 202 11.30 7.74 7.37
C LEU A 202 10.32 8.44 6.42
N ALA A 203 10.81 8.85 5.25
CA ALA A 203 9.97 9.48 4.25
C ALA A 203 10.12 8.80 2.90
N CYS A 204 9.06 8.86 2.11
CA CYS A 204 8.99 8.27 0.78
C CYS A 204 8.41 9.26 -0.23
N VAL A 205 8.91 9.19 -1.46
CA VAL A 205 8.32 9.84 -2.63
C VAL A 205 7.53 8.76 -3.39
N SER A 206 6.21 8.93 -3.47
CA SER A 206 5.32 8.05 -4.23
C SER A 206 4.96 8.71 -5.55
N GLN A 207 5.22 8.03 -6.66
CA GLN A 207 4.84 8.53 -7.99
C GLN A 207 4.05 7.48 -8.76
N TYR A 208 3.19 7.95 -9.65
CA TYR A 208 2.26 7.18 -10.44
C TYR A 208 2.31 7.65 -11.89
N GLN A 209 2.00 6.76 -12.82
CA GLN A 209 1.88 7.07 -14.24
C GLN A 209 0.84 6.13 -14.85
N TYR A 210 -0.04 6.69 -15.67
CA TYR A 210 -1.05 5.93 -16.41
C TYR A 210 -0.78 6.06 -17.90
N CYS A 211 -0.85 4.94 -18.61
CA CYS A 211 -0.70 4.90 -20.05
C CYS A 211 -1.86 4.17 -20.72
N ARG A 212 -2.22 4.65 -21.92
CA ARG A 212 -3.27 4.06 -22.75
C ARG A 212 -2.70 2.98 -23.67
N GLY A 213 -3.38 1.85 -23.67
CA GLY A 213 -3.11 0.69 -24.51
C GLY A 213 -1.90 -0.12 -24.07
N LYS A 214 -1.76 -1.31 -24.65
CA LYS A 214 -0.58 -2.16 -24.49
C LYS A 214 0.63 -1.53 -25.17
N HIS A 215 1.83 -1.71 -24.61
CA HIS A 215 3.11 -1.29 -25.18
C HIS A 215 3.15 -1.44 -26.73
N SER A 216 2.95 -0.35 -27.45
CA SER A 216 2.92 -0.25 -28.92
C SER A 216 4.20 0.41 -29.45
N GLN A 217 4.37 0.40 -30.78
CA GLN A 217 5.46 1.11 -31.46
C GLN A 217 5.31 2.64 -31.43
N GLU A 218 4.21 3.17 -30.87
CA GLU A 218 4.02 4.60 -30.68
C GLU A 218 4.92 5.13 -29.56
N ALA A 219 5.40 6.37 -29.74
CA ALA A 219 6.24 7.04 -28.76
C ALA A 219 5.58 7.04 -27.38
N GLU A 220 6.34 6.68 -26.35
CA GLU A 220 5.88 6.63 -24.95
C GLU A 220 5.22 7.96 -24.52
N ASN A 221 5.75 9.09 -25.01
CA ASN A 221 5.26 10.43 -24.74
C ASN A 221 3.84 10.73 -25.28
N SER A 222 3.31 9.97 -26.24
CA SER A 222 1.95 10.18 -26.76
C SER A 222 0.89 9.29 -26.10
N ARG A 223 1.30 8.27 -25.34
CA ARG A 223 0.40 7.30 -24.71
C ARG A 223 0.39 7.37 -23.19
N CYS A 224 1.40 7.97 -22.58
CA CYS A 224 1.57 8.02 -21.13
C CYS A 224 1.43 9.44 -20.59
N GLY A 225 0.76 9.57 -19.44
CA GLY A 225 0.81 10.79 -18.63
C GLY A 225 2.17 10.99 -17.97
N PRO A 226 2.35 12.06 -17.18
CA PRO A 226 3.58 12.28 -16.43
C PRO A 226 3.76 11.25 -15.30
N LEU A 227 5.00 10.94 -14.95
CA LEU A 227 5.33 10.25 -13.70
C LEU A 227 5.31 11.30 -12.57
N ALA A 228 4.21 11.37 -11.83
CA ALA A 228 3.95 12.44 -10.88
C ALA A 228 3.25 11.93 -9.60
N GLY A 229 2.94 12.82 -8.66
CA GLY A 229 2.12 12.48 -7.50
C GLY A 229 0.73 11.98 -7.93
N TYR A 230 0.01 11.30 -7.03
CA TYR A 230 -1.25 10.61 -7.37
C TYR A 230 -2.24 11.47 -8.17
N MET A 231 -2.50 12.70 -7.72
CA MET A 231 -3.43 13.61 -8.39
C MET A 231 -2.90 14.15 -9.71
N ASP A 232 -1.64 14.59 -9.74
CA ASP A 232 -1.01 15.13 -10.95
C ASP A 232 -0.88 14.08 -12.05
N ALA A 233 -0.64 12.83 -11.68
CA ALA A 233 -0.58 11.70 -12.60
C ALA A 233 -1.94 11.41 -13.25
N ILE A 234 -3.03 11.51 -12.47
CA ILE A 234 -4.40 11.37 -12.99
C ILE A 234 -4.73 12.51 -13.94
N LEU A 235 -4.51 13.76 -13.49
CA LEU A 235 -4.79 14.95 -14.29
C LEU A 235 -3.98 14.98 -15.58
N GLY A 236 -2.69 14.69 -15.53
CA GLY A 236 -1.84 14.65 -16.71
C GLY A 236 -2.13 13.49 -17.66
N ALA A 237 -2.81 12.42 -17.19
CA ALA A 237 -3.27 11.33 -18.04
C ALA A 237 -4.67 11.57 -18.64
N ALA A 238 -5.51 12.40 -18.00
CA ALA A 238 -6.90 12.61 -18.40
C ALA A 238 -7.09 12.92 -19.90
N PRO A 239 -6.31 13.82 -20.54
CA PRO A 239 -6.47 14.12 -21.97
C PRO A 239 -6.20 12.92 -22.90
N ILE A 240 -5.29 12.03 -22.52
CA ILE A 240 -4.91 10.85 -23.30
C ILE A 240 -6.07 9.87 -23.40
N PHE A 241 -6.88 9.80 -22.34
CA PHE A 241 -8.09 9.00 -22.27
C PHE A 241 -9.36 9.75 -22.71
N GLY A 242 -9.27 11.05 -22.99
CA GLY A 242 -10.41 11.89 -23.38
C GLY A 242 -11.31 12.30 -22.20
N LEU A 243 -10.74 12.42 -21.00
CA LEU A 243 -11.37 13.02 -19.82
C LEU A 243 -11.02 14.51 -19.72
N VAL A 244 -11.85 15.27 -18.99
CA VAL A 244 -11.57 16.67 -18.64
C VAL A 244 -10.48 16.71 -17.55
N GLU A 245 -9.55 17.65 -17.65
CA GLU A 245 -8.51 17.91 -16.64
C GLU A 245 -9.09 18.61 -15.39
N ASP A 246 -10.05 17.98 -14.72
CA ASP A 246 -10.70 18.53 -13.54
C ASP A 246 -11.03 17.40 -12.55
N LEU A 247 -10.42 17.45 -11.36
CA LEU A 247 -10.60 16.45 -10.31
C LEU A 247 -12.03 16.44 -9.76
N ASP A 248 -12.68 17.60 -9.68
CA ASP A 248 -14.06 17.67 -9.20
C ASP A 248 -14.99 17.00 -10.22
N VAL A 249 -14.68 17.10 -11.51
CA VAL A 249 -15.41 16.37 -12.57
C VAL A 249 -15.12 14.88 -12.53
N ILE A 250 -13.88 14.45 -12.24
CA ILE A 250 -13.51 13.01 -12.21
C ILE A 250 -14.14 12.28 -11.01
N TRP A 251 -14.33 12.96 -9.88
CA TRP A 251 -14.77 12.32 -8.64
C TRP A 251 -16.18 12.74 -8.15
N SER A 252 -16.90 13.58 -8.90
CA SER A 252 -18.26 14.01 -8.50
C SER A 252 -19.35 13.01 -8.87
N SER A 253 -20.50 13.13 -8.20
CA SER A 253 -21.74 12.50 -8.61
C SER A 253 -22.26 12.98 -9.98
N ASP A 254 -21.77 14.13 -10.46
CA ASP A 254 -22.16 14.76 -11.72
C ASP A 254 -21.22 14.42 -12.88
N VAL A 255 -20.34 13.42 -12.73
CA VAL A 255 -19.49 12.91 -13.82
C VAL A 255 -20.35 12.69 -15.08
N PRO A 256 -19.97 13.25 -16.24
CA PRO A 256 -20.73 13.09 -17.48
C PRO A 256 -20.93 11.61 -17.82
N LYS A 257 -22.19 11.15 -17.89
CA LYS A 257 -22.48 9.75 -18.25
C LYS A 257 -22.15 9.43 -19.72
N ASN A 258 -22.16 10.44 -20.57
CA ASN A 258 -21.86 10.33 -22.00
C ASN A 258 -20.36 10.52 -22.29
N MET A 259 -19.55 9.59 -21.77
CA MET A 259 -18.10 9.53 -22.01
C MET A 259 -17.78 8.64 -23.21
N THR A 260 -16.64 8.89 -23.86
CA THR A 260 -16.08 7.93 -24.82
C THR A 260 -15.74 6.61 -24.13
N LYS A 261 -15.52 5.54 -24.91
CA LYS A 261 -15.08 4.25 -24.37
C LYS A 261 -13.81 4.38 -23.54
N ALA A 262 -12.77 5.04 -24.07
CA ALA A 262 -11.49 5.21 -23.39
C ALA A 262 -11.63 6.00 -22.07
N ALA A 263 -12.40 7.09 -22.09
CA ALA A 263 -12.69 7.90 -20.91
C ALA A 263 -13.45 7.11 -19.84
N SER A 264 -14.48 6.36 -20.26
CA SER A 264 -15.28 5.52 -19.37
C SER A 264 -14.44 4.42 -18.72
N ASN A 265 -13.58 3.78 -19.51
CA ASN A 265 -12.67 2.72 -19.09
C ASN A 265 -11.65 3.22 -18.06
N PHE A 266 -11.02 4.37 -18.34
CA PHE A 266 -10.07 4.97 -17.41
C PHE A 266 -10.73 5.45 -16.13
N HIS A 267 -11.91 6.06 -16.22
CA HIS A 267 -12.68 6.43 -15.03
C HIS A 267 -13.03 5.20 -14.17
N TRP A 268 -13.48 4.09 -14.77
CA TRP A 268 -13.75 2.86 -14.04
C TRP A 268 -12.49 2.28 -13.38
N PHE A 269 -11.36 2.34 -14.08
CA PHE A 269 -10.09 1.92 -13.49
C PHE A 269 -9.74 2.75 -12.26
N LEU A 270 -9.81 4.08 -12.36
CA LEU A 270 -9.53 4.99 -11.25
C LEU A 270 -10.49 4.80 -10.07
N SER A 271 -11.76 4.54 -10.36
CA SER A 271 -12.75 4.36 -9.30
C SER A 271 -12.50 3.14 -8.44
N VAL A 272 -11.95 2.04 -9.00
CA VAL A 272 -11.50 0.87 -8.21
C VAL A 272 -10.40 1.25 -7.22
N PHE A 273 -9.50 2.20 -7.56
CA PHE A 273 -8.51 2.70 -6.60
C PHE A 273 -9.12 3.65 -5.54
N SER A 274 -10.28 4.24 -5.83
CA SER A 274 -10.94 5.17 -4.92
C SER A 274 -11.87 4.50 -3.89
N THR A 275 -12.25 3.24 -4.14
CA THR A 275 -13.09 2.48 -3.21
C THR A 275 -12.34 2.11 -1.94
N MET A 276 -11.00 2.00 -2.00
CA MET A 276 -10.18 1.57 -0.88
C MET A 276 -8.78 2.19 -0.82
N ASN A 277 -8.23 2.13 0.37
CA ASN A 277 -6.88 2.55 0.72
C ASN A 277 -5.84 1.51 0.24
N THR A 278 -5.49 1.56 -1.05
CA THR A 278 -4.57 0.61 -1.68
C THR A 278 -3.10 1.05 -1.62
N ASP A 279 -2.81 2.31 -1.30
CA ASP A 279 -1.44 2.83 -1.24
C ASP A 279 -0.78 2.59 0.13
N PRO A 280 0.57 2.54 0.20
CA PRO A 280 1.31 2.33 1.44
C PRO A 280 0.92 3.25 2.61
N TYR A 281 0.71 4.54 2.36
CA TYR A 281 0.41 5.51 3.41
C TYR A 281 -0.95 5.23 4.03
N SER A 282 -1.95 4.95 3.20
CA SER A 282 -3.30 4.67 3.68
C SER A 282 -3.37 3.32 4.43
N LEU A 283 -2.63 2.30 3.97
CA LEU A 283 -2.50 1.02 4.69
C LEU A 283 -1.87 1.19 6.08
N ILE A 284 -0.79 1.98 6.19
CA ILE A 284 -0.14 2.29 7.48
C ILE A 284 -1.15 2.90 8.47
N ARG A 285 -2.02 3.79 8.00
CA ARG A 285 -3.05 4.42 8.85
C ARG A 285 -4.15 3.45 9.29
N MET A 286 -4.46 2.44 8.48
CA MET A 286 -5.52 1.47 8.80
C MET A 286 -5.03 0.35 9.71
N VAL A 287 -3.89 -0.26 9.37
CA VAL A 287 -3.41 -1.50 10.01
C VAL A 287 -2.34 -1.21 11.07
N GLY A 288 -1.63 -0.10 10.97
CA GLY A 288 -0.65 0.32 11.96
C GLY A 288 0.59 -0.57 11.98
N THR A 289 1.10 -0.87 13.18
CA THR A 289 2.40 -1.52 13.36
C THR A 289 2.46 -2.95 12.85
N SER A 290 1.33 -3.66 12.74
CA SER A 290 1.30 -5.05 12.24
C SER A 290 1.68 -5.19 10.76
N LEU A 291 1.81 -4.08 10.02
CA LEU A 291 2.40 -4.05 8.68
C LEU A 291 3.92 -4.17 8.66
N LEU A 292 4.60 -3.99 9.79
CA LEU A 292 6.06 -4.10 9.85
C LEU A 292 6.45 -5.57 10.01
N ALA A 293 7.31 -6.07 9.12
CA ALA A 293 7.84 -7.44 9.22
C ALA A 293 8.65 -7.62 10.52
N SER A 294 9.25 -6.55 11.03
CA SER A 294 9.93 -6.50 12.33
C SER A 294 9.06 -6.91 13.52
N GLN A 295 7.72 -6.79 13.44
CA GLN A 295 6.81 -7.20 14.50
C GLN A 295 6.88 -8.69 14.81
N GLN A 296 7.27 -9.53 13.85
CA GLN A 296 7.47 -10.97 14.08
C GLN A 296 8.60 -11.26 15.07
N LYS A 297 9.48 -10.28 15.30
CA LYS A 297 10.60 -10.34 16.25
C LYS A 297 10.34 -9.49 17.50
N PHE A 298 9.15 -8.92 17.64
CA PHE A 298 8.76 -8.14 18.81
C PHE A 298 8.01 -9.04 19.80
N GLN A 299 8.49 -9.11 21.05
CA GLN A 299 7.88 -9.95 22.08
C GLN A 299 7.99 -9.27 23.45
N SER A 300 6.90 -9.30 24.23
CA SER A 300 6.88 -8.79 25.61
C SER A 300 7.38 -7.36 25.77
N GLY A 301 7.07 -6.49 24.80
CA GLY A 301 7.51 -5.09 24.80
C GLY A 301 8.94 -4.86 24.32
N MET A 302 9.66 -5.91 23.92
CA MET A 302 11.06 -5.85 23.48
C MET A 302 11.18 -6.24 22.01
N GLN A 303 11.99 -5.47 21.28
CA GLN A 303 12.39 -5.81 19.93
C GLN A 303 13.59 -6.77 19.98
N GLY A 304 13.43 -7.96 19.42
CA GLY A 304 14.51 -8.91 19.22
C GLY A 304 15.48 -8.47 18.13
N PRO A 305 16.61 -9.19 17.94
CA PRO A 305 17.65 -8.82 16.98
C PRO A 305 17.13 -8.63 15.55
N LEU A 306 17.48 -7.51 14.94
CA LEU A 306 17.12 -7.15 13.56
C LEU A 306 18.36 -7.21 12.65
N PRO A 307 18.20 -7.53 11.35
CA PRO A 307 19.26 -7.35 10.37
C PRO A 307 19.50 -5.87 10.08
N ASP A 308 20.67 -5.55 9.52
CA ASP A 308 21.13 -4.18 9.24
C ASP A 308 20.25 -3.42 8.21
N ASP A 309 19.38 -4.12 7.48
CA ASP A 309 18.48 -3.65 6.42
C ASP A 309 16.98 -3.88 6.76
N GLN A 310 16.64 -4.10 8.02
CA GLN A 310 15.26 -4.39 8.45
C GLN A 310 14.25 -3.34 7.99
N TRP A 311 14.61 -2.05 7.98
CA TRP A 311 13.73 -1.00 7.47
C TRP A 311 13.38 -1.20 5.99
N GLN A 312 14.32 -1.70 5.16
CA GLN A 312 14.08 -1.98 3.75
C GLN A 312 13.13 -3.17 3.60
N ILE A 313 13.29 -4.18 4.46
CA ILE A 313 12.40 -5.34 4.54
C ILE A 313 10.98 -4.90 4.93
N ASP A 314 10.84 -4.01 5.92
CA ASP A 314 9.54 -3.52 6.37
C ASP A 314 8.83 -2.71 5.28
N ILE A 315 9.54 -1.80 4.59
CA ILE A 315 8.95 -1.02 3.48
C ILE A 315 8.60 -1.93 2.30
N ALA A 316 9.44 -2.91 1.96
CA ALA A 316 9.11 -3.90 0.95
C ALA A 316 7.87 -4.73 1.33
N HIS A 317 7.70 -5.06 2.60
CA HIS A 317 6.51 -5.77 3.08
C HIS A 317 5.24 -4.91 2.99
N ILE A 318 5.32 -3.63 3.34
CA ILE A 318 4.23 -2.66 3.17
C ILE A 318 3.86 -2.53 1.68
N TRP A 319 4.87 -2.43 0.79
CA TRP A 319 4.66 -2.38 -0.65
C TRP A 319 3.98 -3.64 -1.20
N ASN A 320 4.43 -4.83 -0.78
CA ASN A 320 3.79 -6.09 -1.15
C ASN A 320 2.33 -6.15 -0.70
N THR A 321 2.02 -5.62 0.48
CA THR A 321 0.65 -5.50 0.97
C THR A 321 -0.17 -4.56 0.09
N SER A 322 0.40 -3.43 -0.33
CA SER A 322 -0.23 -2.52 -1.29
C SER A 322 -0.57 -3.21 -2.61
N LEU A 323 0.38 -3.96 -3.18
CA LEU A 323 0.15 -4.74 -4.41
C LEU A 323 -0.94 -5.81 -4.22
N ALA A 324 -0.91 -6.56 -3.11
CA ALA A 324 -1.97 -7.53 -2.79
C ALA A 324 -3.35 -6.86 -2.63
N SER A 325 -3.40 -5.68 -2.00
CA SER A 325 -4.62 -4.89 -1.86
C SER A 325 -5.17 -4.43 -3.21
N ILE A 326 -4.30 -4.01 -4.14
CA ILE A 326 -4.73 -3.64 -5.50
C ILE A 326 -5.39 -4.84 -6.18
N GLN A 327 -4.77 -6.01 -6.16
CA GLN A 327 -5.36 -7.22 -6.78
C GLN A 327 -6.70 -7.59 -6.15
N ALA A 328 -6.77 -7.55 -4.81
CA ALA A 328 -7.98 -7.85 -4.08
C ALA A 328 -9.13 -6.91 -4.47
N GLU A 329 -8.87 -5.62 -4.66
CA GLU A 329 -9.92 -4.65 -5.00
C GLU A 329 -10.51 -4.87 -6.38
N PHE A 330 -9.69 -5.17 -7.39
CA PHE A 330 -10.20 -5.55 -8.69
C PHE A 330 -11.11 -6.79 -8.58
N VAL A 331 -10.71 -7.80 -7.81
CA VAL A 331 -11.54 -9.00 -7.61
C VAL A 331 -12.82 -8.70 -6.81
N ASN A 332 -12.74 -7.88 -5.76
CA ASN A 332 -13.86 -7.52 -4.90
C ASN A 332 -14.95 -6.76 -5.68
N VAL A 333 -14.54 -5.84 -6.56
CA VAL A 333 -15.48 -5.09 -7.40
C VAL A 333 -16.20 -6.01 -8.39
N ALA A 334 -15.48 -6.95 -9.01
CA ALA A 334 -16.10 -7.94 -9.92
C ALA A 334 -17.00 -8.96 -9.20
N ARG A 335 -16.60 -9.42 -8.01
CA ARG A 335 -17.40 -10.37 -7.22
C ARG A 335 -18.67 -9.74 -6.66
N GLY A 336 -18.68 -8.43 -6.47
CA GLY A 336 -19.74 -7.74 -5.74
C GLY A 336 -19.78 -8.18 -4.26
N THR A 337 -20.95 -8.09 -3.64
CA THR A 337 -21.15 -8.51 -2.25
C THR A 337 -22.45 -9.26 -2.05
N THR A 338 -22.45 -10.30 -1.21
CA THR A 338 -23.67 -11.01 -0.80
C THR A 338 -24.35 -10.34 0.41
N ARG A 339 -23.69 -9.36 1.02
CA ARG A 339 -24.18 -8.60 2.17
C ARG A 339 -25.14 -7.50 1.75
N SER A 340 -26.41 -7.63 2.12
CA SER A 340 -27.45 -6.67 1.75
C SER A 340 -27.21 -5.25 2.28
N ASP A 341 -26.54 -5.12 3.42
CA ASP A 341 -26.16 -3.84 4.04
C ASP A 341 -25.06 -3.10 3.27
N LEU A 342 -24.29 -3.81 2.44
CA LEU A 342 -23.24 -3.24 1.60
C LEU A 342 -23.71 -2.84 0.19
N GLN A 343 -24.85 -3.36 -0.25
CA GLN A 343 -25.40 -3.11 -1.58
C GLN A 343 -25.56 -1.62 -1.92
N PRO A 344 -26.05 -0.74 -1.02
CA PRO A 344 -26.17 0.70 -1.32
C PRO A 344 -24.83 1.42 -1.52
N TYR A 345 -23.72 0.81 -1.06
CA TYR A 345 -22.38 1.39 -1.08
C TYR A 345 -21.49 0.74 -2.15
N LEU A 346 -22.02 -0.20 -2.92
CA LEU A 346 -21.31 -0.72 -4.08
C LEU A 346 -21.21 0.36 -5.15
N MET A 347 -20.05 0.43 -5.78
CA MET A 347 -19.88 1.25 -6.96
C MET A 347 -20.62 0.61 -8.14
N ALA A 348 -21.71 1.24 -8.58
CA ALA A 348 -22.43 0.83 -9.77
C ALA A 348 -21.81 1.46 -11.04
N PRO A 349 -21.75 0.72 -12.16
CA PRO A 349 -21.34 1.30 -13.44
C PRO A 349 -22.23 2.47 -13.87
N LEU A 350 -21.62 3.58 -14.29
CA LEU A 350 -22.34 4.81 -14.65
C LEU A 350 -22.93 4.77 -16.07
N ASN A 351 -22.36 3.95 -16.95
CA ASN A 351 -22.73 3.85 -18.36
C ASN A 351 -22.47 2.44 -18.93
N ALA A 352 -22.87 2.24 -20.18
CA ALA A 352 -22.75 0.94 -20.86
C ALA A 352 -21.30 0.46 -21.02
N HIS A 353 -20.32 1.37 -21.15
CA HIS A 353 -18.90 1.01 -21.27
C HIS A 353 -18.34 0.48 -19.96
N GLN A 354 -18.63 1.14 -18.84
CA GLN A 354 -18.23 0.67 -17.52
C GLN A 354 -18.92 -0.65 -17.16
N LYS A 355 -20.21 -0.77 -17.49
CA LYS A 355 -20.97 -2.00 -17.28
C LYS A 355 -20.33 -3.16 -18.05
N HIS A 356 -20.00 -2.93 -19.32
CA HIS A 356 -19.29 -3.89 -20.14
C HIS A 356 -17.92 -4.26 -19.55
N MET A 357 -17.15 -3.30 -19.05
CA MET A 357 -15.85 -3.61 -18.42
C MET A 357 -16.02 -4.47 -17.16
N CYS A 358 -16.97 -4.12 -16.30
CA CYS A 358 -17.30 -4.86 -15.10
C CYS A 358 -17.71 -6.31 -15.46
N GLU A 359 -18.70 -6.48 -16.34
CA GLU A 359 -19.21 -7.80 -16.77
C GLU A 359 -18.16 -8.68 -17.45
N ASN A 360 -17.10 -8.10 -18.02
CA ASN A 360 -16.03 -8.85 -18.68
C ASN A 360 -14.81 -9.07 -17.79
N GLN A 361 -14.81 -8.60 -16.55
CA GLN A 361 -13.69 -8.81 -15.65
C GLN A 361 -13.55 -10.29 -15.26
N VAL A 362 -12.32 -10.81 -15.34
CA VAL A 362 -12.02 -12.22 -15.05
C VAL A 362 -11.35 -12.31 -13.68
N TYR A 363 -11.86 -13.21 -12.83
CA TYR A 363 -11.27 -13.57 -11.56
C TYR A 363 -11.39 -15.08 -11.32
N ILE A 364 -10.56 -15.62 -10.41
CA ILE A 364 -10.61 -17.04 -10.04
C ILE A 364 -11.63 -17.21 -8.89
N SER A 365 -12.59 -18.13 -9.04
CA SER A 365 -13.66 -18.34 -8.07
C SER A 365 -13.26 -19.37 -6.99
N GLU A 366 -13.67 -19.15 -5.74
CA GLU A 366 -13.45 -20.09 -4.62
C GLU A 366 -14.15 -21.45 -4.84
N ASN A 367 -15.19 -21.50 -5.68
CA ASN A 367 -15.84 -22.77 -6.04
C ASN A 367 -14.95 -23.65 -6.93
N ASP A 368 -13.95 -23.10 -7.62
CA ASP A 368 -13.03 -23.88 -8.44
C ASP A 368 -12.03 -24.67 -7.59
N LEU A 369 -11.73 -24.25 -6.35
CA LEU A 369 -10.92 -25.03 -5.41
C LEU A 369 -11.63 -26.34 -5.00
N LYS A 370 -12.95 -26.29 -4.78
CA LYS A 370 -13.78 -27.48 -4.49
C LYS A 370 -13.98 -28.35 -5.73
N ILE A 371 -14.16 -27.74 -6.90
CA ILE A 371 -14.34 -28.46 -8.17
C ILE A 371 -13.03 -29.12 -8.62
N THR A 372 -11.87 -28.52 -8.38
CA THR A 372 -10.56 -29.12 -8.70
C THR A 372 -10.30 -30.36 -7.84
N LEU A 373 -10.71 -30.35 -6.56
CA LEU A 373 -10.65 -31.54 -5.69
C LEU A 373 -11.58 -32.66 -6.17
N LEU A 374 -12.77 -32.32 -6.65
CA LEU A 374 -13.74 -33.26 -7.23
C LEU A 374 -13.30 -33.77 -8.62
N MET A 375 -12.67 -32.94 -9.45
CA MET A 375 -12.10 -33.34 -10.73
C MET A 375 -10.89 -34.26 -10.53
N TYR A 376 -10.01 -34.04 -9.54
CA TYR A 376 -8.93 -34.99 -9.23
C TYR A 376 -9.45 -36.36 -8.79
N LEU A 377 -10.61 -36.43 -8.14
CA LEU A 377 -11.30 -37.69 -7.83
C LEU A 377 -11.97 -38.34 -9.07
N CYS A 378 -12.32 -37.55 -10.08
CA CYS A 378 -12.92 -38.03 -11.35
C CYS A 378 -11.89 -38.30 -12.48
N VAL A 379 -10.71 -37.68 -12.47
CA VAL A 379 -9.67 -37.77 -13.52
C VAL A 379 -8.84 -39.06 -13.42
N ALA A 380 -9.11 -39.93 -12.43
CA ALA A 380 -8.71 -41.34 -12.51
C ALA A 380 -9.34 -42.08 -13.70
N SER A 381 -10.30 -41.48 -14.42
CA SER A 381 -10.88 -42.04 -15.64
C SER A 381 -11.20 -40.95 -16.68
N SER A 382 -10.18 -40.54 -17.44
CA SER A 382 -10.21 -39.97 -18.82
C SER A 382 -9.47 -38.65 -19.01
N SER A 383 -8.93 -38.51 -20.22
CA SER A 383 -7.95 -37.53 -20.71
C SER A 383 -8.33 -36.07 -20.52
N ALA A 384 -7.38 -35.29 -19.97
CA ALA A 384 -7.52 -33.88 -19.62
C ALA A 384 -7.57 -32.93 -20.84
N SER A 385 -8.58 -32.06 -20.87
CA SER A 385 -8.45 -30.70 -21.41
C SER A 385 -8.76 -29.71 -20.28
N SER A 386 -7.79 -28.87 -19.93
CA SER A 386 -7.93 -27.87 -18.87
C SER A 386 -8.75 -26.68 -19.36
N SER A 387 -10.06 -26.72 -19.15
CA SER A 387 -10.95 -25.57 -19.34
C SER A 387 -11.16 -24.87 -18.00
N ARG A 388 -10.60 -23.68 -17.81
CA ARG A 388 -10.91 -22.81 -16.65
C ARG A 388 -12.30 -22.21 -16.87
N LEU A 389 -13.24 -22.43 -15.93
CA LEU A 389 -14.57 -21.83 -15.98
C LEU A 389 -14.51 -20.36 -15.55
N ILE A 390 -15.18 -19.49 -16.31
CA ILE A 390 -15.38 -18.07 -16.02
C ILE A 390 -16.83 -17.91 -15.55
N LEU A 391 -17.07 -17.34 -14.37
CA LEU A 391 -18.41 -17.13 -13.79
C LEU A 391 -18.92 -15.70 -14.02
N GLU A 392 -20.25 -15.55 -13.99
CA GLU A 392 -20.96 -14.26 -14.15
C GLU A 392 -20.56 -13.27 -13.05
N THR A 393 -20.16 -12.07 -13.47
CA THR A 393 -19.83 -10.93 -12.61
C THR A 393 -21.10 -10.36 -11.96
N VAL A 394 -21.03 -9.99 -10.68
CA VAL A 394 -22.15 -9.34 -9.98
C VAL A 394 -21.99 -7.82 -10.14
N CYS A 395 -22.32 -7.34 -11.33
CA CYS A 395 -22.61 -5.94 -11.63
C CYS A 395 -24.14 -5.80 -11.82
#